data_AF-A0A087N4P9-F1
#
_entry.id   AF-A0A087N4P9-F1
#
_cell.length_a   1.000
_cell.length_b   1.000
_cell.length_c   1.000
_cell.angle_alpha   90.00
_cell.angle_beta   90.00
_cell.angle_gamma   90.00
#
_symmetry.space_group_name_H-M   'P 1'
#
loop_
_entity.id
_entity.type
_entity.pdbx_description
1 polymer ?
#
loop_
_entity_poly.entity_id
_entity_poly.type
_entity_poly.pdbx_seq_one_letter_code
_entity_poly.pdbx_strand_id
1 'polypeptide(L)' 'MEITSKPYLLLSSGNPQPSPEDIEVTQRLQEAGLIIGIELVDHIIIGNHNYVSLKEKGYLT' A
#
# COMPACT_ATOMS: atom_id res chain seq x y z
N MET A 1 23.37 -26.42 9.59
CA MET A 1 23.31 -25.36 10.62
C MET A 1 23.86 -24.10 9.98
N GLU A 2 23.17 -22.98 10.15
CA GLU A 2 23.27 -21.70 9.41
C GLU A 2 22.59 -21.66 8.03
N ILE A 3 21.25 -21.57 8.05
CA ILE A 3 20.49 -20.99 6.93
C ILE A 3 20.07 -19.58 7.37
N THR A 4 20.94 -18.62 7.03
CA THR A 4 20.69 -17.20 6.79
C THR A 4 19.46 -16.58 7.46
N SER A 5 19.70 -15.95 8.60
CA SER A 5 18.90 -14.88 9.19
C SER A 5 18.92 -13.65 8.26
N LYS A 6 18.13 -13.67 7.19
CA LYS A 6 17.77 -12.47 6.42
C LYS A 6 16.30 -12.11 6.71
N PRO A 7 16.02 -11.10 7.56
CA PRO A 7 14.66 -10.67 7.86
C PRO A 7 13.91 -10.13 6.62
N TYR A 8 14.62 -9.82 5.54
CA TYR A 8 14.04 -9.34 4.28
C TYR A 8 13.31 -10.41 3.46
N LEU A 9 13.51 -11.71 3.73
CA LEU A 9 12.83 -12.78 2.97
C LEU A 9 11.34 -12.97 3.33
N LEU A 10 10.83 -12.26 4.34
CA LEU A 10 9.40 -12.29 4.72
C LEU A 10 8.54 -11.23 4.00
N LEU A 11 9.16 -10.24 3.33
CA LEU A 11 8.46 -9.12 2.70
C LEU A 11 7.82 -9.47 1.34
N SER A 12 8.23 -10.57 0.70
CA SER A 12 7.67 -11.01 -0.59
C SER A 12 6.96 -12.36 -0.48
N SER A 13 6.03 -12.49 0.48
CA SER A 13 5.15 -13.67 0.62
C SER A 13 3.66 -13.36 0.37
N GLY A 14 3.34 -12.12 -0.06
CA GLY A 14 1.97 -11.67 -0.27
C GLY A 14 1.34 -11.02 0.96
N ASN A 15 2.11 -10.28 1.75
CA ASN A 15 1.56 -9.38 2.77
C ASN A 15 1.11 -8.08 2.09
N PRO A 16 -0.19 -7.70 2.13
CA PRO A 16 -0.71 -6.47 1.53
C PRO A 16 -0.51 -5.24 2.43
N GLN A 17 0.33 -5.33 3.47
CA GLN A 17 0.59 -4.20 4.35
C GLN A 17 1.30 -3.07 3.60
N PRO A 18 0.77 -1.84 3.62
CA PRO A 18 1.37 -0.72 2.89
C PRO A 18 2.75 -0.36 3.45
N SER A 19 3.67 -0.05 2.55
CA SER A 19 4.93 0.62 2.91
C SER A 19 4.72 2.13 3.07
N PRO A 20 5.68 2.86 3.68
CA PRO A 20 5.65 4.31 3.71
C PRO A 20 5.54 4.95 2.31
N GLU A 21 6.20 4.36 1.32
CA GLU A 21 6.19 4.82 -0.07
C GLU A 21 4.81 4.65 -0.72
N ASP A 22 4.09 3.55 -0.43
CA ASP A 22 2.71 3.36 -0.89
C ASP A 22 1.79 4.47 -0.37
N ILE A 23 1.96 4.86 0.90
CA ILE A 23 1.19 5.94 1.54
C ILE A 23 1.51 7.28 0.88
N GLU A 24 2.80 7.58 0.67
CA GLU A 24 3.22 8.84 0.02
C GLU A 24 2.64 8.96 -1.40
N VAL A 25 2.72 7.88 -2.19
CA VAL A 25 2.15 7.84 -3.53
C VAL A 25 0.63 8.07 -3.49
N THR A 26 -0.06 7.44 -2.54
CA THR A 26 -1.52 7.60 -2.36
C THR A 26 -1.90 9.05 -2.09
N GLN A 27 -1.18 9.74 -1.19
CA GLN A 27 -1.43 11.14 -0.86
C GLN A 27 -1.22 12.06 -2.07
N ARG A 28 -0.11 11.87 -2.79
CA ARG A 28 0.19 12.66 -4.00
C ARG A 28 -0.84 12.44 -5.11
N LEU A 29 -1.35 11.23 -5.27
CA LEU A 29 -2.40 10.93 -6.24
C LEU A 29 -3.75 11.54 -5.84
N GLN A 30 -4.09 11.52 -4.55
CA GLN A 30 -5.27 12.21 -4.02
C GLN A 30 -5.21 13.71 -4.31
N GLU A 31 -4.09 14.36 -4.00
CA GLU A 31 -3.86 15.79 -4.29
C GLU A 31 -3.97 16.09 -5.78
N ALA A 32 -3.35 15.28 -6.63
CA ALA A 32 -3.42 15.44 -8.08
C ALA A 32 -4.87 15.28 -8.59
N GLY A 33 -5.60 14.30 -8.06
CA GLY A 33 -7.01 14.06 -8.34
C GLY A 33 -7.89 15.26 -8.03
N LEU A 34 -7.67 15.89 -6.87
CA LEU A 34 -8.38 17.12 -6.47
C LEU A 34 -8.12 18.27 -7.44
N ILE A 35 -6.90 18.43 -7.94
CA ILE A 35 -6.54 19.49 -8.90
C ILE A 35 -7.23 19.29 -10.25
N ILE A 36 -7.28 18.05 -10.74
CA ILE A 36 -7.86 17.73 -12.06
C ILE A 36 -9.38 17.49 -12.01
N GLY A 37 -9.97 17.45 -10.81
CA GLY A 37 -11.40 17.17 -10.61
C GLY A 37 -11.78 15.69 -10.76
N ILE A 38 -10.85 14.78 -10.50
CA ILE A 38 -11.07 13.32 -10.53
C ILE A 38 -10.75 12.76 -9.15
N GLU A 39 -11.76 12.27 -8.44
CA GLU A 39 -11.59 11.69 -7.10
C GLU A 39 -10.84 10.35 -7.17
N LEU A 40 -9.84 10.18 -6.30
CA LEU A 40 -9.25 8.88 -6.03
C LEU A 40 -10.19 8.08 -5.13
N VAL A 41 -10.88 7.10 -5.70
CA VAL A 41 -11.90 6.32 -4.97
C VAL A 41 -11.29 5.45 -3.87
N ASP A 42 -10.20 4.74 -4.20
CA ASP A 42 -9.43 3.92 -3.26
C ASP A 42 -8.05 3.57 -3.84
N HIS A 43 -7.12 3.17 -2.97
CA HIS A 43 -5.88 2.49 -3.34
C HIS A 43 -5.88 1.11 -2.68
N ILE A 44 -5.95 0.06 -3.49
CA ILE A 44 -5.97 -1.33 -3.02
C ILE A 44 -4.60 -1.97 -3.21
N ILE A 45 -3.99 -2.45 -2.13
CA ILE A 45 -2.80 -3.31 -2.19
C ILE A 45 -3.25 -4.76 -2.11
N ILE A 46 -2.84 -5.56 -3.10
CA ILE A 46 -3.24 -6.97 -3.22
C ILE A 46 -2.07 -7.87 -2.82
N GLY A 47 -2.35 -8.78 -1.88
CA GLY A 47 -1.43 -9.79 -1.38
C GLY A 47 -1.88 -11.20 -1.77
N ASN A 48 -1.37 -12.21 -1.07
CA ASN A 48 -1.74 -13.60 -1.33
C ASN A 48 -3.10 -13.92 -0.69
N HIS A 49 -4.14 -14.04 -1.52
CA HIS A 49 -5.53 -14.30 -1.12
C HIS A 49 -6.15 -13.23 -0.19
N ASN A 50 -5.55 -12.04 -0.11
CA ASN A 50 -6.03 -10.93 0.71
C ASN A 50 -5.73 -9.58 0.05
N TYR A 51 -6.30 -8.52 0.61
CA TYR A 51 -6.05 -7.14 0.18
C TYR A 51 -6.14 -6.19 1.36
N VAL A 52 -5.64 -4.98 1.17
CA VAL A 52 -5.83 -3.83 2.07
C VAL A 52 -6.35 -2.66 1.26
N SER A 53 -7.47 -2.06 1.71
CA SER A 53 -7.94 -0.75 1.25
C SER A 53 -7.27 0.33 2.08
N LEU A 54 -6.61 1.27 1.40
CA LEU A 54 -6.00 2.42 2.07
C LEU A 54 -7.06 3.43 2.52
N LYS A 55 -8.22 3.48 1.86
CA LYS A 55 -9.38 4.25 2.33
C LYS A 55 -9.95 3.70 3.63
N GLU A 56 -10.20 2.40 3.71
CA GLU A 56 -10.71 1.76 4.95
C GLU A 56 -9.73 1.88 6.12
N LYS A 57 -8.42 1.92 5.83
CA LYS A 57 -7.36 2.14 6.83
C LYS A 57 -7.17 3.61 7.22
N GLY A 58 -7.84 4.55 6.54
CA GLY A 58 -7.76 5.98 6.84
C GLY A 58 -6.51 6.68 6.31
N TYR A 59 -5.79 6.08 5.36
CA TYR A 59 -4.68 6.75 4.65
C TYR A 59 -5.17 7.64 3.51
N LEU A 60 -6.41 7.42 3.05
CA LEU A 60 -7.09 8.19 2.02
C LEU A 60 -8.42 8.70 2.59
N THR A 61 -8.73 9.98 2.37
CA THR A 61 -9.88 10.70 2.95
C THR A 61 -10.83 11.24 1.89
#